data_AF-A0A1H6IPF2-F1
#
_entry.id   AF-A0A1H6IPF2-F1
#
_cell.length_a   1.000
_cell.length_b   1.000
_cell.length_c   1.000
_cell.angle_alpha   90.00
_cell.angle_beta   90.00
_cell.angle_gamma   90.00
#
_symmetry.space_group_name_H-M   'P 1'
#
loop_
_entity.id
_entity.type
_entity.pdbx_description
1 polymer ?
#
loop_
_entity_poly.entity_id
_entity_poly.type
_entity_poly.pdbx_seq_one_letter_code
_entity_poly.pdbx_strand_id
1 'polypeptide(L)'
;MKRILSFFLLSFVFINVLAQIPAGYYNAAAGLNGASLKTALKTIITTGHATNITYNDVWSAYQTTDRDYDYDNDGTILDMYSETPVGPDQYNFIYGPTDQCGSNGYSNEGDCYNREHVVPQSLFNEGLPMKSDVHFIRATDGKVNNERGNLPYGKVGVYNYLSKNGSKRGNSVSPGYSGVVFEPIDEFKGDIARMIFYFVTRYESQLSGFSTGNMLAQNTYPSLQDWELNQLLQWHTQDPVSASEIRRNNATYAFQGNRNPYIDHPEYVNMVWGTPVIDTQAPTVPTNLIANNPTSSSIAVSWTASTDNVGVTSYEVYANGALKATVSGTTTSTVVSGLSPLTQYTFYVIAKDAAGNSSPQSTTATETTLDGPAGGGSCGTEDFSTIQDGSALASQYATRTWTNNNITWTATLARTDETISGKAVCTQKGTLTSSVVSGGVQTLTLTTQRKYTGSNGTLNVLVNDVLVGTIPYSPTVTTTTITVGVAGNAVIKIVNPNNDRVAMDDLTWTCAASLATAETKKDQSEFIIYPNPVRNNELFVKGENLSKVSKADIYDLSGKLIETIANPFRNSNKINLKGLVKGTYILKTDHFSSKFIVD
;
A
#
# COMPACT_ATOMS: atom_id res chain seq x y z
N MET A 1 -19.16 0.40 -71.05
CA MET A 1 -19.93 1.22 -70.09
C MET A 1 -20.53 0.27 -69.06
N LYS A 2 -20.31 0.29 -67.76
CA LYS A 2 -19.63 1.19 -66.81
C LYS A 2 -19.00 0.28 -65.73
N ARG A 3 -17.77 0.57 -65.30
CA ARG A 3 -17.13 -0.05 -64.13
C ARG A 3 -17.63 0.68 -62.89
N ILE A 4 -18.19 -0.05 -61.92
CA ILE A 4 -18.56 0.48 -60.61
C ILE A 4 -17.30 0.39 -59.74
N LEU A 5 -16.68 1.55 -59.46
CA LEU A 5 -15.66 1.67 -58.42
C LEU A 5 -16.37 1.83 -57.07
N SER A 6 -16.16 0.87 -56.17
CA SER A 6 -16.50 1.03 -54.75
C SER A 6 -15.47 1.97 -54.11
N PHE A 7 -15.93 3.14 -53.65
CA PHE A 7 -15.15 4.03 -52.80
C PHE A 7 -15.02 3.42 -51.41
N PHE A 8 -13.79 3.06 -51.03
CA PHE A 8 -13.44 2.71 -49.66
C PHE A 8 -13.28 4.03 -48.89
N LEU A 9 -14.30 4.40 -48.10
CA LEU A 9 -14.26 5.55 -47.21
C LEU A 9 -13.38 5.19 -46.00
N LEU A 10 -12.09 5.52 -46.05
CA LEU A 10 -11.19 5.38 -44.91
C LEU A 10 -11.48 6.52 -43.94
N SER A 11 -12.36 6.30 -42.95
CA SER A 11 -12.54 7.25 -41.86
C SER A 11 -11.30 7.21 -40.97
N PHE A 12 -10.42 8.20 -41.08
CA PHE A 12 -9.42 8.46 -40.06
C PHE A 12 -10.17 8.97 -38.81
N VAL A 13 -10.43 8.06 -37.87
CA VAL A 13 -10.80 8.43 -36.51
C VAL A 13 -9.52 8.96 -35.86
N PHE A 14 -9.37 10.28 -35.79
CA PHE A 14 -8.41 10.90 -34.89
C PHE A 14 -8.90 10.67 -33.47
N ILE A 15 -8.41 9.61 -32.83
CA ILE A 15 -8.52 9.45 -31.39
C ILE A 15 -7.59 10.50 -30.80
N ASN A 16 -8.13 11.65 -30.38
CA ASN A 16 -7.42 12.55 -29.49
C ASN A 16 -7.18 11.76 -28.20
N VAL A 17 -5.99 11.21 -28.05
CA VAL A 17 -5.54 10.59 -26.81
C VAL A 17 -5.43 11.73 -25.80
N LEU A 18 -6.45 11.93 -24.99
CA LEU A 18 -6.30 12.69 -23.74
C LEU A 18 -5.15 12.02 -23.00
N ALA A 19 -4.02 12.71 -22.87
CA ALA A 19 -2.85 12.14 -22.21
C ALA A 19 -3.17 11.93 -20.74
N GLN A 20 -3.62 10.72 -20.39
CA GLN A 20 -3.91 10.34 -19.02
C GLN A 20 -2.66 10.49 -18.15
N ILE A 21 -2.86 10.80 -16.86
CA ILE A 21 -1.79 10.79 -15.85
C ILE A 21 -1.00 9.48 -16.04
N PRO A 22 0.34 9.51 -16.20
CA PRO A 22 1.12 8.30 -16.38
C PRO A 22 0.86 7.32 -15.23
N ALA A 23 0.72 6.03 -15.54
CA ALA A 23 0.45 5.03 -14.53
C ALA A 23 1.54 5.05 -13.43
N GLY A 24 1.11 5.18 -12.18
CA GLY A 24 2.01 5.24 -11.02
C GLY A 24 2.74 6.57 -10.80
N TYR A 25 2.44 7.63 -11.56
CA TYR A 25 3.10 8.94 -11.45
C TYR A 25 3.09 9.52 -10.02
N TYR A 26 2.00 9.31 -9.29
CA TYR A 26 1.82 9.79 -7.91
C TYR A 26 1.99 8.72 -6.82
N ASN A 27 2.55 7.54 -7.13
CA ASN A 27 2.69 6.45 -6.14
C ASN A 27 3.47 6.87 -4.88
N ALA A 28 4.49 7.72 -5.04
CA ALA A 28 5.29 8.22 -3.92
C ALA A 28 4.53 9.21 -3.01
N ALA A 29 3.37 9.71 -3.44
CA ALA A 29 2.50 10.60 -2.65
C ALA A 29 1.42 9.82 -1.87
N ALA A 30 1.26 8.52 -2.12
CA ALA A 30 0.18 7.72 -1.53
C ALA A 30 0.25 7.68 0.00
N GLY A 31 -0.86 8.01 0.65
CA GLY A 31 -0.99 7.99 2.11
C GLY A 31 -0.29 9.13 2.85
N LEU A 32 0.28 10.12 2.14
CA LEU A 32 0.94 11.26 2.74
C LEU A 32 -0.01 12.47 2.88
N ASN A 33 0.28 13.34 3.84
CA ASN A 33 -0.43 14.61 4.06
C ASN A 33 0.52 15.71 4.56
N GLY A 34 0.02 16.95 4.61
CA GLY A 34 0.73 18.12 5.11
C GLY A 34 2.07 18.36 4.39
N ALA A 35 3.10 18.72 5.18
CA ALA A 35 4.44 18.94 4.66
C ALA A 35 5.04 17.71 3.96
N SER A 36 4.74 16.49 4.43
CA SER A 36 5.30 15.26 3.83
C SER A 36 4.76 15.00 2.42
N LEU A 37 3.46 15.23 2.20
CA LEU A 37 2.85 15.19 0.86
C LEU A 37 3.46 16.27 -0.04
N LYS A 38 3.59 17.51 0.45
CA LYS A 38 4.19 18.60 -0.33
C LYS A 38 5.59 18.25 -0.81
N THR A 39 6.45 17.74 0.07
CA THR A 39 7.83 17.33 -0.29
C THR A 39 7.86 16.13 -1.25
N ALA A 40 6.93 15.17 -1.12
CA ALA A 40 6.80 14.06 -2.06
C ALA A 40 6.39 14.55 -3.46
N LEU A 41 5.37 15.41 -3.54
CA LEU A 41 4.92 16.04 -4.78
C LEU A 41 6.05 16.86 -5.41
N LYS A 42 6.77 17.68 -4.62
CA LYS A 42 7.96 18.41 -5.05
C LYS A 42 8.97 17.50 -5.73
N THR A 43 9.23 16.32 -5.16
CA THR A 43 10.19 15.37 -5.72
C THR A 43 9.71 14.85 -7.07
N ILE A 44 8.46 14.41 -7.17
CA ILE A 44 7.83 13.93 -8.42
C ILE A 44 7.96 14.98 -9.53
N ILE A 45 7.52 16.21 -9.26
CA ILE A 45 7.46 17.27 -10.28
C ILE A 45 8.81 17.93 -10.56
N THR A 46 9.79 17.75 -9.68
CA THR A 46 11.19 18.12 -9.94
C THR A 46 11.85 17.13 -10.89
N THR A 47 11.68 15.83 -10.64
CA THR A 47 12.29 14.77 -11.46
C THR A 47 11.74 14.73 -12.87
N GLY A 48 10.45 14.99 -13.07
CA GLY A 48 9.83 15.00 -14.39
C GLY A 48 10.17 16.22 -15.26
N HIS A 49 10.62 17.33 -14.67
CA HIS A 49 10.76 18.59 -15.38
C HIS A 49 12.02 18.61 -16.27
N ALA A 50 11.86 18.90 -17.55
CA ALA A 50 12.96 19.02 -18.51
C ALA A 50 13.93 20.16 -18.12
N THR A 51 15.23 19.94 -18.24
CA THR A 51 16.24 20.88 -17.71
C THR A 51 16.75 21.90 -18.73
N ASN A 52 16.34 21.79 -19.98
CA ASN A 52 16.86 22.55 -21.12
C ASN A 52 15.86 23.54 -21.75
N ILE A 53 14.75 23.85 -21.07
CA ILE A 53 13.75 24.79 -21.58
C ILE A 53 14.23 26.22 -21.36
N THR A 54 14.38 26.95 -22.45
CA THR A 54 14.77 28.36 -22.42
C THR A 54 13.56 29.27 -22.32
N TYR A 55 13.78 30.53 -21.96
CA TYR A 55 12.72 31.53 -21.90
C TYR A 55 12.06 31.80 -23.26
N ASN A 56 12.78 31.57 -24.37
CA ASN A 56 12.25 31.73 -25.71
C ASN A 56 11.32 30.58 -26.12
N ASP A 57 11.57 29.37 -25.60
CA ASP A 57 10.77 28.18 -25.93
C ASP A 57 9.34 28.29 -25.41
N VAL A 58 9.11 29.11 -24.39
CA VAL A 58 7.77 29.39 -23.83
C VAL A 58 6.80 29.88 -24.91
N TRP A 59 7.27 30.67 -25.88
CA TRP A 59 6.42 31.12 -26.98
C TRP A 59 5.83 29.96 -27.78
N SER A 60 6.64 28.94 -28.04
CA SER A 60 6.21 27.74 -28.78
C SER A 60 5.24 26.88 -27.97
N ALA A 61 5.31 26.91 -26.64
CA ALA A 61 4.39 26.16 -25.77
C ALA A 61 2.93 26.60 -25.97
N TYR A 62 2.69 27.90 -26.16
CA TYR A 62 1.35 28.46 -26.35
C TYR A 62 0.61 27.96 -27.58
N GLN A 63 1.33 27.31 -28.52
CA GLN A 63 0.67 26.63 -29.63
C GLN A 63 -0.31 25.56 -29.15
N THR A 64 -0.07 24.98 -27.96
CA THR A 64 -0.84 23.88 -27.39
C THR A 64 -1.35 24.15 -25.97
N THR A 65 -0.65 24.94 -25.15
CA THR A 65 -1.00 25.09 -23.72
C THR A 65 -2.07 26.13 -23.44
N ASP A 66 -2.17 27.17 -24.27
CA ASP A 66 -3.00 28.36 -24.01
C ASP A 66 -3.89 28.63 -25.23
N ARG A 67 -4.48 27.59 -25.82
CA ARG A 67 -5.42 27.72 -26.95
C ARG A 67 -6.85 27.65 -26.45
N ASP A 68 -7.68 28.59 -26.89
CA ASP A 68 -9.08 28.60 -26.53
C ASP A 68 -9.86 27.58 -27.37
N TYR A 69 -10.19 26.47 -26.70
CA TYR A 69 -11.06 25.41 -27.20
C TYR A 69 -12.23 25.16 -26.23
N ASP A 70 -12.37 25.97 -25.17
CA ASP A 70 -13.32 25.75 -24.08
C ASP A 70 -14.45 26.78 -24.06
N TYR A 71 -14.15 28.04 -24.39
CA TYR A 71 -15.10 29.14 -24.25
C TYR A 71 -15.67 29.53 -25.61
N ASP A 72 -14.91 30.28 -26.41
CA ASP A 72 -15.30 30.67 -27.78
C ASP A 72 -14.98 29.56 -28.80
N ASN A 73 -14.02 28.69 -28.47
CA ASN A 73 -13.62 27.52 -29.27
C ASN A 73 -13.23 27.89 -30.71
N ASP A 74 -12.54 29.02 -30.84
CA ASP A 74 -12.07 29.58 -32.11
C ASP A 74 -10.57 29.30 -32.34
N GLY A 75 -9.89 28.73 -31.35
CA GLY A 75 -8.46 28.44 -31.39
C GLY A 75 -7.59 29.69 -31.27
N THR A 76 -8.08 30.81 -30.78
CA THR A 76 -7.23 31.94 -30.40
C THR A 76 -6.47 31.62 -29.10
N ILE A 77 -5.68 32.57 -28.60
CA ILE A 77 -5.01 32.44 -27.31
C ILE A 77 -6.06 32.56 -26.20
N LEU A 78 -6.12 31.55 -25.32
CA LEU A 78 -6.91 31.60 -24.09
C LEU A 78 -6.20 32.48 -23.06
N ASP A 79 -6.55 33.75 -23.06
CA ASP A 79 -6.03 34.77 -22.16
C ASP A 79 -7.00 35.03 -21.00
N MET A 80 -6.60 34.64 -19.79
CA MET A 80 -7.39 34.85 -18.57
C MET A 80 -7.71 36.34 -18.25
N TYR A 81 -7.06 37.29 -18.92
CA TYR A 81 -7.27 38.73 -18.79
C TYR A 81 -8.14 39.36 -19.88
N SER A 82 -8.44 38.64 -20.97
CA SER A 82 -9.38 39.08 -22.01
C SER A 82 -10.64 38.23 -22.08
N GLU A 83 -10.54 36.96 -21.65
CA GLU A 83 -11.57 35.95 -21.82
C GLU A 83 -12.89 36.34 -21.14
N THR A 84 -13.98 36.15 -21.88
CA THR A 84 -15.36 36.37 -21.46
C THR A 84 -16.08 35.02 -21.42
N PRO A 85 -16.26 34.39 -20.25
CA PRO A 85 -16.76 33.01 -20.17
C PRO A 85 -18.16 32.79 -20.76
N VAL A 86 -18.93 33.88 -20.92
CA VAL A 86 -20.26 33.87 -21.54
C VAL A 86 -20.34 34.96 -22.61
N GLY A 87 -20.20 34.54 -23.87
CA GLY A 87 -20.26 35.42 -25.03
C GLY A 87 -18.87 35.73 -25.58
N PRO A 88 -18.78 36.37 -26.76
CA PRO A 88 -17.52 36.54 -27.46
C PRO A 88 -16.58 37.49 -26.72
N ASP A 89 -15.30 37.19 -26.80
CA ASP A 89 -14.24 38.09 -26.39
C ASP A 89 -14.31 39.46 -27.06
N GLN A 90 -13.99 40.52 -26.30
CA GLN A 90 -13.91 41.88 -26.86
C GLN A 90 -12.72 42.05 -27.82
N TYR A 91 -11.69 41.23 -27.65
CA TYR A 91 -10.51 41.13 -28.50
C TYR A 91 -9.85 39.78 -28.24
N ASN A 92 -9.20 39.23 -29.25
CA ASN A 92 -8.49 37.96 -29.16
C ASN A 92 -7.11 38.05 -29.83
N PHE A 93 -6.26 37.07 -29.56
CA PHE A 93 -4.92 37.00 -30.14
C PHE A 93 -4.72 35.70 -30.90
N ILE A 94 -4.05 35.78 -32.05
CA ILE A 94 -3.69 34.60 -32.81
C ILE A 94 -2.29 34.15 -32.39
N TYR A 95 -2.12 32.83 -32.18
CA TYR A 95 -0.81 32.25 -31.96
C TYR A 95 0.15 32.57 -33.11
N GLY A 96 1.29 33.15 -32.76
CA GLY A 96 2.36 33.45 -33.71
C GLY A 96 3.02 34.79 -33.40
N PRO A 97 4.06 35.19 -34.14
CA PRO A 97 4.83 36.39 -33.86
C PRO A 97 4.05 37.69 -34.10
N THR A 98 2.92 37.64 -34.82
CA THR A 98 2.13 38.82 -35.20
C THR A 98 1.60 39.58 -33.99
N ASP A 99 0.97 38.86 -33.06
CA ASP A 99 0.32 39.44 -31.89
C ASP A 99 1.20 39.33 -30.64
N GLN A 100 2.45 38.88 -30.77
CA GLN A 100 3.39 38.86 -29.64
C GLN A 100 3.86 40.28 -29.33
N CYS A 101 3.86 40.63 -28.05
CA CYS A 101 4.40 41.90 -27.62
C CYS A 101 5.91 41.99 -27.92
N GLY A 102 6.25 42.88 -28.85
CA GLY A 102 7.62 43.22 -29.21
C GLY A 102 8.16 44.44 -28.43
N SER A 103 9.35 44.90 -28.82
CA SER A 103 10.01 46.08 -28.21
C SER A 103 9.23 47.39 -28.36
N ASN A 104 8.25 47.43 -29.26
CA ASN A 104 7.41 48.61 -29.51
C ASN A 104 6.34 48.82 -28.42
N GLY A 105 6.22 47.87 -27.48
CA GLY A 105 5.33 47.95 -26.32
C GLY A 105 3.84 47.80 -26.70
N TYR A 106 3.00 48.12 -25.72
CA TYR A 106 1.54 48.11 -25.79
C TYR A 106 1.02 49.29 -24.96
N SER A 107 -0.05 49.93 -25.41
CA SER A 107 -0.67 51.07 -24.73
C SER A 107 -2.12 50.79 -24.34
N ASN A 108 -2.80 49.90 -25.07
CA ASN A 108 -4.19 49.53 -24.85
C ASN A 108 -4.36 48.00 -24.72
N GLU A 109 -5.46 47.60 -24.10
CA GLU A 109 -5.91 46.20 -24.13
C GLU A 109 -6.30 45.79 -25.55
N GLY A 110 -5.76 44.66 -26.01
CA GLY A 110 -5.90 44.12 -27.36
C GLY A 110 -4.75 44.43 -28.31
N ASP A 111 -3.70 45.13 -27.86
CA ASP A 111 -2.56 45.47 -28.73
C ASP A 111 -1.69 44.24 -29.06
N CYS A 112 -1.44 43.38 -28.06
CA CYS A 112 -0.61 42.17 -28.18
C CYS A 112 -0.71 41.31 -26.90
N TYR A 113 -0.27 40.06 -26.98
CA TYR A 113 -0.11 39.17 -25.83
C TYR A 113 1.36 39.04 -25.40
N ASN A 114 1.56 38.87 -24.09
CA ASN A 114 2.85 38.73 -23.42
C ASN A 114 2.86 37.48 -22.51
N ARG A 115 4.05 37.08 -22.08
CA ARG A 115 4.25 36.04 -21.06
C ARG A 115 3.96 36.65 -19.69
N GLU A 116 2.89 36.21 -19.05
CA GLU A 116 2.56 36.54 -17.67
C GLU A 116 3.14 35.49 -16.73
N HIS A 117 3.94 35.95 -15.77
CA HIS A 117 4.47 35.10 -14.71
C HIS A 117 3.57 35.24 -13.50
N VAL A 118 2.66 34.29 -13.31
CA VAL A 118 1.68 34.31 -12.21
C VAL A 118 2.38 34.48 -10.86
N VAL A 119 3.54 33.86 -10.67
CA VAL A 119 4.50 34.26 -9.62
C VAL A 119 5.55 35.20 -10.24
N PRO A 120 5.63 36.49 -9.85
CA PRO A 120 6.46 37.47 -10.55
C PRO A 120 7.94 37.12 -10.61
N GLN A 121 8.58 37.35 -11.76
CA GLN A 121 10.01 37.04 -11.96
C GLN A 121 10.95 37.76 -11.00
N SER A 122 10.55 38.95 -10.55
CA SER A 122 11.29 39.74 -9.56
C SER A 122 11.43 39.03 -8.21
N LEU A 123 10.57 38.04 -7.91
CA LEU A 123 10.64 37.30 -6.64
C LEU A 123 11.80 36.31 -6.59
N PHE A 124 12.25 35.84 -7.75
CA PHE A 124 13.27 34.78 -7.88
C PHE A 124 14.45 35.18 -8.79
N ASN A 125 14.68 36.48 -8.98
CA ASN A 125 15.78 37.05 -9.77
C ASN A 125 15.83 36.51 -11.21
N GLU A 126 14.68 36.23 -11.82
CA GLU A 126 14.59 35.69 -13.18
C GLU A 126 15.39 34.37 -13.38
N GLY A 127 15.64 33.61 -12.31
CA GLY A 127 16.42 32.38 -12.37
C GLY A 127 15.74 31.28 -13.19
N LEU A 128 16.54 30.49 -13.91
CA LEU A 128 16.08 29.22 -14.49
C LEU A 128 16.09 28.11 -13.42
N PRO A 129 15.17 27.12 -13.49
CA PRO A 129 14.15 26.93 -14.53
C PRO A 129 12.86 27.73 -14.32
N MET A 130 12.68 28.43 -13.19
CA MET A 130 11.45 29.18 -12.87
C MET A 130 11.04 30.14 -13.98
N LYS A 131 12.00 30.86 -14.58
CA LYS A 131 11.72 31.82 -15.67
C LYS A 131 11.02 31.20 -16.89
N SER A 132 11.16 29.90 -17.13
CA SER A 132 10.66 29.20 -18.32
C SER A 132 9.67 28.07 -18.04
N ASP A 133 9.22 27.90 -16.80
CA ASP A 133 8.30 26.83 -16.41
C ASP A 133 6.85 27.18 -16.75
N VAL A 134 6.30 26.48 -17.75
CA VAL A 134 5.01 26.80 -18.36
C VAL A 134 3.82 26.52 -17.43
N HIS A 135 3.99 25.78 -16.33
CA HIS A 135 2.89 25.52 -15.40
C HIS A 135 2.35 26.78 -14.73
N PHE A 136 3.14 27.85 -14.62
CA PHE A 136 2.70 29.13 -14.04
C PHE A 136 2.93 30.35 -14.96
N ILE A 137 3.32 30.12 -16.22
CA ILE A 137 3.51 31.19 -17.20
C ILE A 137 2.39 31.09 -18.26
N ARG A 138 1.53 32.11 -18.33
CA ARG A 138 0.37 32.17 -19.25
C ARG A 138 0.61 33.17 -20.38
N ALA A 139 -0.01 32.94 -21.53
CA ALA A 139 -0.13 33.96 -22.57
C ALA A 139 -1.29 34.89 -22.21
N THR A 140 -1.02 36.19 -22.04
CA THR A 140 -2.05 37.15 -21.62
C THR A 140 -1.87 38.52 -22.25
N ASP A 141 -2.91 39.34 -22.29
CA ASP A 141 -2.87 40.71 -22.76
C ASP A 141 -1.73 41.51 -22.11
N GLY A 142 -0.91 42.14 -22.94
CA GLY A 142 0.27 42.88 -22.48
C GLY A 142 -0.08 44.03 -21.54
N LYS A 143 -1.16 44.76 -21.82
CA LYS A 143 -1.58 45.91 -21.03
C LYS A 143 -2.10 45.48 -19.66
N VAL A 144 -2.95 44.46 -19.59
CA VAL A 144 -3.46 43.94 -18.31
C VAL A 144 -2.33 43.32 -17.47
N ASN A 145 -1.42 42.56 -18.11
CA ASN A 145 -0.20 42.04 -17.47
C ASN A 145 0.64 43.17 -16.85
N ASN A 146 0.84 44.28 -17.56
CA ASN A 146 1.56 45.44 -17.02
C ASN A 146 0.83 46.10 -15.84
N GLU A 147 -0.50 46.23 -15.91
CA GLU A 147 -1.29 46.77 -14.81
C GLU A 147 -1.23 45.87 -13.58
N ARG A 148 -1.11 44.55 -13.75
CA ARG A 148 -0.83 43.59 -12.67
C ARG A 148 0.58 43.75 -12.12
N GLY A 149 1.58 43.86 -12.98
CA GLY A 149 2.99 44.05 -12.61
C GLY A 149 3.52 42.94 -11.69
N ASN A 150 3.95 43.30 -10.48
CA ASN A 150 4.45 42.34 -9.48
C ASN A 150 3.50 42.19 -8.27
N LEU A 151 2.25 42.62 -8.40
CA LEU A 151 1.29 42.59 -7.32
C LEU A 151 0.89 41.14 -7.00
N PRO A 152 0.71 40.80 -5.70
CA PRO A 152 0.08 39.55 -5.33
C PRO A 152 -1.38 39.54 -5.77
N TYR A 153 -1.94 38.35 -5.95
CA TYR A 153 -3.35 38.24 -6.26
C TYR A 153 -4.17 38.33 -4.97
N GLY A 154 -5.36 38.92 -5.05
CA GLY A 154 -6.21 39.04 -3.88
C GLY A 154 -7.54 39.68 -4.22
N LYS A 155 -8.42 39.82 -3.23
CA LYS A 155 -9.73 40.42 -3.44
C LYS A 155 -9.64 41.94 -3.38
N VAL A 156 -10.08 42.62 -4.43
CA VAL A 156 -10.11 44.08 -4.50
C VAL A 156 -11.42 44.60 -3.89
N GLY A 157 -11.31 45.52 -2.93
CA GLY A 157 -12.48 46.22 -2.40
C GLY A 157 -12.83 47.43 -3.27
N VAL A 158 -11.89 48.36 -3.37
CA VAL A 158 -12.00 49.55 -4.22
C VAL A 158 -10.92 49.47 -5.29
N TYR A 159 -11.35 49.39 -6.55
CA TYR A 159 -10.45 49.31 -7.70
C TYR A 159 -10.03 50.72 -8.16
N ASN A 160 -8.80 50.83 -8.66
CA ASN A 160 -8.29 52.00 -9.39
C ASN A 160 -7.96 51.67 -10.85
N TYR A 161 -8.14 50.41 -11.25
CA TYR A 161 -8.09 49.93 -12.63
C TYR A 161 -9.06 48.75 -12.78
N LEU A 162 -9.71 48.68 -13.93
CA LEU A 162 -10.66 47.65 -14.33
C LEU A 162 -10.38 47.31 -15.79
N SER A 163 -10.05 46.05 -16.09
CA SER A 163 -9.88 45.58 -17.46
C SER A 163 -11.23 45.39 -18.15
N LYS A 164 -11.22 45.23 -19.48
CA LYS A 164 -12.42 44.97 -20.29
C LYS A 164 -13.15 43.68 -19.87
N ASN A 165 -12.42 42.64 -19.48
CA ASN A 165 -13.03 41.38 -19.00
C ASN A 165 -13.52 41.46 -17.55
N GLY A 166 -13.12 42.49 -16.80
CA GLY A 166 -13.58 42.73 -15.43
C GLY A 166 -12.55 42.41 -14.34
N SER A 167 -11.32 42.03 -14.71
CA SER A 167 -10.20 41.94 -13.78
C SER A 167 -9.86 43.32 -13.19
N LYS A 168 -9.39 43.36 -11.95
CA LYS A 168 -9.25 44.60 -11.17
C LYS A 168 -7.86 44.72 -10.58
N ARG A 169 -7.39 45.96 -10.45
CA ARG A 169 -6.33 46.31 -9.50
C ARG A 169 -6.86 47.32 -8.49
N GLY A 170 -6.52 47.14 -7.22
CA GLY A 170 -6.86 48.11 -6.20
C GLY A 170 -6.48 47.68 -4.80
N ASN A 171 -7.04 48.39 -3.81
CA ASN A 171 -6.79 48.09 -2.40
C ASN A 171 -7.44 46.75 -2.02
N SER A 172 -6.64 45.91 -1.36
CA SER A 172 -7.04 44.61 -0.87
C SER A 172 -8.10 44.70 0.23
N VAL A 173 -9.07 43.80 0.16
CA VAL A 173 -9.96 43.41 1.26
C VAL A 173 -9.81 41.93 1.61
N SER A 174 -8.77 41.27 1.11
CA SER A 174 -8.38 39.94 1.57
C SER A 174 -8.08 39.98 3.08
N PRO A 175 -8.68 39.10 3.90
CA PRO A 175 -8.42 39.08 5.34
C PRO A 175 -6.93 38.94 5.66
N GLY A 176 -6.39 39.86 6.46
CA GLY A 176 -4.97 39.84 6.84
C GLY A 176 -4.03 40.63 5.93
N TYR A 177 -4.51 41.25 4.84
CA TYR A 177 -3.67 42.08 3.97
C TYR A 177 -4.41 43.31 3.41
N SER A 178 -3.78 44.48 3.54
CA SER A 178 -4.35 45.78 3.16
C SER A 178 -3.53 46.52 2.08
N GLY A 179 -2.61 45.82 1.40
CA GLY A 179 -1.83 46.39 0.30
C GLY A 179 -2.61 46.46 -1.01
N VAL A 180 -1.92 46.74 -2.11
CA VAL A 180 -2.51 46.70 -3.46
C VAL A 180 -2.43 45.26 -3.98
N VAL A 181 -3.50 44.78 -4.60
CA VAL A 181 -3.62 43.44 -5.20
C VAL A 181 -4.20 43.54 -6.60
N PHE A 182 -4.02 42.46 -7.36
CA PHE A 182 -4.75 42.20 -8.59
C PHE A 182 -5.79 41.10 -8.38
N GLU A 183 -7.02 41.30 -8.86
CA GLU A 183 -8.11 40.33 -8.78
C GLU A 183 -8.52 39.93 -10.21
N PRO A 184 -8.32 38.67 -10.62
CA PRO A 184 -8.88 38.17 -11.87
C PRO A 184 -10.41 38.01 -11.75
N ILE A 185 -11.10 37.80 -12.86
CA ILE A 185 -12.50 37.38 -12.82
C ILE A 185 -12.67 36.02 -12.13
N ASP A 186 -13.90 35.71 -11.70
CA ASP A 186 -14.17 34.52 -10.88
C ASP A 186 -13.78 33.19 -11.55
N GLU A 187 -13.89 33.11 -12.89
CA GLU A 187 -13.59 31.92 -13.71
C GLU A 187 -12.12 31.46 -13.66
N PHE A 188 -11.18 32.32 -13.26
CA PHE A 188 -9.74 31.99 -13.29
C PHE A 188 -9.07 32.07 -11.91
N LYS A 189 -9.86 32.24 -10.85
CA LYS A 189 -9.33 32.37 -9.48
C LYS A 189 -8.69 31.08 -9.01
N GLY A 190 -9.31 29.96 -9.31
CA GLY A 190 -8.87 28.60 -9.04
C GLY A 190 -7.64 28.22 -9.85
N ASP A 191 -7.61 28.58 -11.13
CA ASP A 191 -6.44 28.42 -12.01
C ASP A 191 -5.20 29.09 -11.40
N ILE A 192 -5.33 30.36 -11.04
CA ILE A 192 -4.26 31.15 -10.42
C ILE A 192 -3.81 30.51 -9.10
N ALA A 193 -4.76 30.09 -8.26
CA ALA A 193 -4.43 29.39 -7.02
C ALA A 193 -3.61 28.12 -7.26
N ARG A 194 -4.04 27.26 -8.20
CA ARG A 194 -3.34 26.00 -8.52
C ARG A 194 -1.98 26.22 -9.18
N MET A 195 -1.80 27.30 -9.95
CA MET A 195 -0.49 27.71 -10.49
C MET A 195 0.47 28.15 -9.38
N ILE A 196 -0.01 28.91 -8.39
CA ILE A 196 0.80 29.36 -7.25
C ILE A 196 1.14 28.18 -6.32
N PHE A 197 0.17 27.31 -6.01
CA PHE A 197 0.40 26.09 -5.22
C PHE A 197 1.44 25.20 -5.89
N TYR A 198 1.36 25.01 -7.21
CA TYR A 198 2.40 24.32 -7.98
C TYR A 198 3.76 24.96 -7.79
N PHE A 199 3.87 26.28 -7.95
CA PHE A 199 5.15 27.00 -7.84
C PHE A 199 5.81 26.77 -6.48
N VAL A 200 5.07 26.98 -5.38
CA VAL A 200 5.64 26.86 -4.02
C VAL A 200 5.95 25.41 -3.63
N THR A 201 5.34 24.44 -4.28
CA THR A 201 5.70 23.02 -4.15
C THR A 201 6.93 22.69 -5.00
N ARG A 202 6.93 23.03 -6.28
CA ARG A 202 8.03 22.72 -7.22
C ARG A 202 9.36 23.31 -6.77
N TYR A 203 9.32 24.52 -6.25
CA TYR A 203 10.50 25.30 -5.87
C TYR A 203 10.72 25.36 -4.36
N GLU A 204 10.16 24.41 -3.61
CA GLU A 204 10.25 24.34 -2.14
C GLU A 204 11.67 24.57 -1.61
N SER A 205 12.69 23.97 -2.23
CA SER A 205 14.09 24.06 -1.79
C SER A 205 14.73 25.43 -2.03
N GLN A 206 14.12 26.28 -2.87
CA GLN A 206 14.63 27.61 -3.24
C GLN A 206 13.90 28.76 -2.52
N LEU A 207 12.74 28.49 -1.91
CA LEU A 207 11.86 29.51 -1.33
C LEU A 207 12.55 30.43 -0.32
N SER A 208 13.49 29.92 0.48
CA SER A 208 14.22 30.73 1.46
C SER A 208 15.09 31.83 0.82
N GLY A 209 15.42 31.71 -0.46
CA GLY A 209 16.19 32.69 -1.22
C GLY A 209 15.34 33.69 -2.03
N PHE A 210 14.02 33.50 -2.09
CA PHE A 210 13.12 34.38 -2.86
C PHE A 210 12.71 35.59 -2.03
N SER A 211 12.39 36.71 -2.68
CA SER A 211 11.75 37.84 -1.99
C SER A 211 10.26 37.53 -1.73
N THR A 212 9.70 38.11 -0.67
CA THR A 212 8.34 37.75 -0.24
C THR A 212 7.28 38.20 -1.25
N GLY A 213 7.43 39.38 -1.85
CA GLY A 213 6.39 39.98 -2.71
C GLY A 213 5.05 40.16 -2.00
N ASN A 214 5.05 40.15 -0.66
CA ASN A 214 3.87 40.01 0.20
C ASN A 214 3.05 38.72 -0.01
N MET A 215 3.54 37.74 -0.77
CA MET A 215 2.86 36.48 -1.11
C MET A 215 3.58 35.28 -0.46
N LEU A 216 4.89 35.19 -0.64
CA LEU A 216 5.74 34.10 -0.17
C LEU A 216 6.17 34.33 1.29
N ALA A 217 6.31 33.23 2.04
CA ALA A 217 6.74 33.26 3.45
C ALA A 217 8.23 32.94 3.67
N GLN A 218 9.03 32.75 2.61
CA GLN A 218 10.46 32.38 2.68
C GLN A 218 10.76 31.12 3.52
N ASN A 219 9.79 30.22 3.64
CA ASN A 219 9.91 28.94 4.34
C ASN A 219 9.47 27.79 3.44
N THR A 220 9.82 26.56 3.81
CA THR A 220 9.46 25.36 3.03
C THR A 220 8.02 24.91 3.26
N TYR A 221 7.42 25.28 4.40
CA TYR A 221 6.02 25.02 4.74
C TYR A 221 5.55 26.07 5.77
N PRO A 222 4.36 26.69 5.61
CA PRO A 222 3.37 26.48 4.53
C PRO A 222 3.72 27.17 3.20
N SER A 223 4.89 27.82 3.09
CA SER A 223 5.45 28.48 1.89
C SER A 223 4.83 29.81 1.47
N LEU A 224 3.58 30.04 1.81
CA LEU A 224 2.84 31.29 1.56
C LEU A 224 2.60 32.03 2.88
N GLN A 225 2.44 33.35 2.80
CA GLN A 225 1.94 34.12 3.94
C GLN A 225 0.50 33.71 4.25
N ASP A 226 0.12 33.74 5.52
CA ASP A 226 -1.19 33.22 5.97
C ASP A 226 -2.37 33.84 5.23
N TRP A 227 -2.33 35.15 4.96
CA TRP A 227 -3.39 35.85 4.25
C TRP A 227 -3.54 35.35 2.81
N GLU A 228 -2.42 35.16 2.10
CA GLU A 228 -2.39 34.71 0.71
C GLU A 228 -2.82 33.25 0.64
N LEU A 229 -2.30 32.41 1.53
CA LEU A 229 -2.69 31.01 1.62
C LEU A 229 -4.20 30.86 1.79
N ASN A 230 -4.79 31.59 2.73
CA ASN A 230 -6.23 31.54 2.98
C ASN A 230 -7.04 32.05 1.78
N GLN A 231 -6.56 33.08 1.10
CA GLN A 231 -7.23 33.61 -0.09
C GLN A 231 -7.20 32.61 -1.26
N LEU A 232 -6.06 31.96 -1.49
CA LEU A 232 -5.91 30.96 -2.55
C LEU A 232 -6.66 29.66 -2.24
N LEU A 233 -6.73 29.22 -0.98
CA LEU A 233 -7.57 28.10 -0.56
C LEU A 233 -9.05 28.36 -0.81
N GLN A 234 -9.51 29.58 -0.51
CA GLN A 234 -10.88 30.00 -0.82
C GLN A 234 -11.15 29.97 -2.34
N TRP A 235 -10.24 30.55 -3.13
CA TRP A 235 -10.37 30.59 -4.59
C TRP A 235 -10.35 29.21 -5.23
N HIS A 236 -9.44 28.34 -4.80
CA HIS A 236 -9.41 26.93 -5.24
C HIS A 236 -10.73 26.21 -4.95
N THR A 237 -11.39 26.51 -3.83
CA THR A 237 -12.68 25.90 -3.47
C THR A 237 -13.85 26.48 -4.29
N GLN A 238 -13.82 27.78 -4.56
CA GLN A 238 -14.87 28.49 -5.29
C GLN A 238 -14.84 28.26 -6.79
N ASP A 239 -13.65 27.99 -7.32
CA ASP A 239 -13.40 27.74 -8.74
C ASP A 239 -12.67 26.38 -8.92
N PRO A 240 -13.44 25.29 -9.05
CA PRO A 240 -12.92 23.93 -9.25
C PRO A 240 -12.11 23.77 -10.54
N VAL A 241 -11.38 22.66 -10.65
CA VAL A 241 -10.58 22.38 -11.86
C VAL A 241 -11.45 22.34 -13.11
N SER A 242 -11.09 23.14 -14.11
CA SER A 242 -11.81 23.25 -15.39
C SER A 242 -11.30 22.28 -16.46
N ALA A 243 -12.09 22.08 -17.52
CA ALA A 243 -11.65 21.29 -18.69
C ALA A 243 -10.46 21.94 -19.42
N SER A 244 -10.35 23.26 -19.35
CA SER A 244 -9.23 24.03 -19.89
C SER A 244 -7.94 23.72 -19.15
N GLU A 245 -7.97 23.74 -17.82
CA GLU A 245 -6.81 23.41 -17.01
C GLU A 245 -6.33 21.98 -17.21
N ILE A 246 -7.23 21.01 -17.33
CA ILE A 246 -6.87 19.62 -17.61
C ILE A 246 -6.15 19.51 -18.95
N ARG A 247 -6.67 20.17 -20.00
CA ARG A 247 -6.02 20.20 -21.32
C ARG A 247 -4.67 20.89 -21.27
N ARG A 248 -4.59 22.03 -20.61
CA ARG A 248 -3.35 22.78 -20.41
C ARG A 248 -2.31 21.97 -19.65
N ASN A 249 -2.70 21.26 -18.58
CA ASN A 249 -1.81 20.41 -17.80
C ASN A 249 -1.26 19.26 -18.66
N ASN A 250 -2.09 18.64 -19.50
CA ASN A 250 -1.67 17.61 -20.45
C ASN A 250 -0.71 18.15 -21.53
N ALA A 251 -1.01 19.30 -22.11
CA ALA A 251 -0.15 19.96 -23.10
C ALA A 251 1.19 20.39 -22.48
N THR A 252 1.15 20.91 -21.25
CA THR A 252 2.34 21.31 -20.49
C THR A 252 3.19 20.08 -20.15
N TYR A 253 2.58 18.95 -19.75
CA TYR A 253 3.31 17.70 -19.56
C TYR A 253 4.02 17.23 -20.84
N ALA A 254 3.36 17.33 -21.99
CA ALA A 254 3.98 16.98 -23.27
C ALA A 254 5.15 17.92 -23.63
N PHE A 255 5.09 19.19 -23.21
CA PHE A 255 6.12 20.19 -23.47
C PHE A 255 7.31 20.09 -22.50
N GLN A 256 7.07 19.99 -21.19
CA GLN A 256 8.11 20.09 -20.16
C GLN A 256 8.27 18.86 -19.25
N GLY A 257 7.48 17.81 -19.42
CA GLY A 257 7.70 16.49 -18.81
C GLY A 257 7.18 16.32 -17.37
N ASN A 258 6.73 17.38 -16.71
CA ASN A 258 6.10 17.29 -15.39
C ASN A 258 4.64 17.80 -15.41
N ARG A 259 3.87 17.43 -14.38
CA ARG A 259 2.46 17.79 -14.22
C ARG A 259 2.25 18.74 -13.05
N ASN A 260 1.17 19.52 -13.10
CA ASN A 260 0.65 20.21 -11.93
C ASN A 260 -0.21 19.24 -11.11
N PRO A 261 0.24 18.82 -9.90
CA PRO A 261 -0.46 17.83 -9.11
C PRO A 261 -1.81 18.33 -8.60
N TYR A 262 -1.98 19.65 -8.48
CA TYR A 262 -3.21 20.25 -7.98
C TYR A 262 -4.29 20.40 -9.05
N ILE A 263 -3.95 20.15 -10.32
CA ILE A 263 -4.92 19.98 -11.41
C ILE A 263 -5.30 18.50 -11.55
N ASP A 264 -4.31 17.60 -11.49
CA ASP A 264 -4.56 16.14 -11.57
C ASP A 264 -5.32 15.60 -10.34
N HIS A 265 -5.02 16.13 -9.16
CA HIS A 265 -5.55 15.76 -7.86
C HIS A 265 -5.87 17.02 -7.04
N PRO A 266 -6.99 17.72 -7.35
CA PRO A 266 -7.37 18.94 -6.62
C PRO A 266 -7.51 18.73 -5.11
N GLU A 267 -7.86 17.53 -4.66
CA GLU A 267 -7.89 17.14 -3.25
C GLU A 267 -6.54 17.34 -2.53
N TYR A 268 -5.41 17.30 -3.25
CA TYR A 268 -4.09 17.50 -2.65
C TYR A 268 -3.89 18.91 -2.09
N VAL A 269 -4.60 19.93 -2.59
CA VAL A 269 -4.53 21.27 -2.00
C VAL A 269 -4.96 21.23 -0.52
N ASN A 270 -6.11 20.60 -0.25
CA ASN A 270 -6.62 20.45 1.12
C ASN A 270 -5.79 19.46 1.94
N MET A 271 -5.25 18.40 1.33
CA MET A 271 -4.38 17.46 2.05
C MET A 271 -3.03 18.09 2.46
N VAL A 272 -2.52 19.06 1.69
CA VAL A 272 -1.26 19.77 2.01
C VAL A 272 -1.49 20.94 2.97
N TRP A 273 -2.47 21.81 2.69
CA TRP A 273 -2.65 23.10 3.38
C TRP A 273 -4.01 23.29 4.03
N GLY A 274 -4.97 22.41 3.78
CA GLY A 274 -6.27 22.47 4.43
C GLY A 274 -6.10 22.35 5.94
N THR A 275 -7.06 22.90 6.69
CA THR A 275 -7.20 22.52 8.10
C THR A 275 -7.36 21.00 8.11
N PRO A 276 -6.52 20.22 8.82
CA PRO A 276 -6.71 18.79 8.89
C PRO A 276 -8.14 18.57 9.34
N VAL A 277 -8.96 17.99 8.47
CA VAL A 277 -10.19 17.37 8.94
C VAL A 277 -9.68 16.30 9.86
N ILE A 278 -9.77 16.53 11.18
CA ILE A 278 -9.49 15.46 12.13
C ILE A 278 -10.50 14.40 11.76
N ASP A 279 -10.00 13.34 11.14
CA ASP A 279 -10.83 12.23 10.81
C ASP A 279 -11.24 11.61 12.14
N THR A 280 -12.53 11.74 12.43
CA THR A 280 -13.16 11.22 13.66
C THR A 280 -14.03 10.01 13.34
N GLN A 281 -14.17 9.68 12.06
CA GLN A 281 -14.95 8.55 11.62
C GLN A 281 -14.04 7.33 11.63
N ALA A 282 -14.49 6.27 12.31
CA ALA A 282 -13.78 5.01 12.30
C ALA A 282 -14.09 4.23 11.01
N PRO A 283 -13.15 3.41 10.52
CA PRO A 283 -13.43 2.48 9.45
C PRO A 283 -14.61 1.58 9.75
N THR A 284 -15.31 1.15 8.70
CA THR A 284 -16.32 0.10 8.81
C THR A 284 -15.75 -1.21 9.36
N VAL A 285 -16.60 -2.07 9.93
CA VAL A 285 -16.20 -3.38 10.46
C VAL A 285 -15.77 -4.30 9.32
N PRO A 286 -14.60 -4.96 9.38
CA PRO A 286 -14.25 -6.02 8.42
C PRO A 286 -15.30 -7.15 8.47
N THR A 287 -15.74 -7.64 7.31
CA THR A 287 -16.79 -8.67 7.22
C THR A 287 -16.29 -9.98 6.62
N ASN A 288 -17.10 -11.04 6.70
CA ASN A 288 -16.78 -12.37 6.12
C ASN A 288 -15.41 -12.91 6.54
N LEU A 289 -15.05 -12.76 7.83
CA LEU A 289 -13.82 -13.35 8.36
C LEU A 289 -13.90 -14.88 8.27
N ILE A 290 -12.90 -15.49 7.66
CA ILE A 290 -12.73 -16.93 7.52
C ILE A 290 -11.35 -17.30 8.09
N ALA A 291 -11.30 -18.40 8.84
CA ALA A 291 -10.08 -19.08 9.24
C ALA A 291 -10.04 -20.44 8.53
N ASN A 292 -8.93 -20.77 7.87
CA ASN A 292 -8.79 -22.00 7.09
C ASN A 292 -7.33 -22.46 6.98
N ASN A 293 -7.14 -23.58 6.27
CA ASN A 293 -5.82 -24.17 6.00
C ASN A 293 -4.96 -24.32 7.27
N PRO A 294 -5.49 -24.89 8.38
CA PRO A 294 -4.69 -25.07 9.58
C PRO A 294 -3.50 -26.00 9.27
N THR A 295 -2.34 -25.64 9.80
CA THR A 295 -1.20 -26.53 10.00
C THR A 295 -1.09 -26.83 11.50
N SER A 296 -0.04 -27.53 11.91
CA SER A 296 0.25 -27.72 13.32
C SER A 296 0.64 -26.43 14.05
N SER A 297 1.07 -25.39 13.33
CA SER A 297 1.60 -24.17 13.93
C SER A 297 1.16 -22.87 13.27
N SER A 298 0.24 -22.93 12.31
CA SER A 298 -0.29 -21.77 11.63
C SER A 298 -1.72 -21.97 11.15
N ILE A 299 -2.45 -20.85 11.01
CA ILE A 299 -3.80 -20.80 10.43
C ILE A 299 -3.84 -19.61 9.48
N ALA A 300 -4.38 -19.82 8.27
CA ALA A 300 -4.63 -18.73 7.34
C ALA A 300 -5.96 -18.05 7.67
N VAL A 301 -6.00 -16.72 7.58
CA VAL A 301 -7.21 -15.92 7.78
C VAL A 301 -7.43 -14.97 6.61
N SER A 302 -8.69 -14.79 6.22
CA SER A 302 -9.09 -13.83 5.18
C SER A 302 -10.41 -13.15 5.50
N TRP A 303 -10.62 -11.95 5.00
CA TRP A 303 -11.81 -11.13 5.26
C TRP A 303 -12.16 -10.26 4.04
N THR A 304 -13.32 -9.63 4.10
CA THR A 304 -13.74 -8.56 3.18
C THR A 304 -13.28 -7.21 3.71
N ALA A 305 -12.71 -6.38 2.83
CA ALA A 305 -12.15 -5.08 3.19
C ALA A 305 -13.18 -4.12 3.81
N SER A 306 -12.73 -3.35 4.79
CA SER A 306 -13.39 -2.17 5.32
C SER A 306 -13.29 -0.99 4.34
N THR A 307 -14.29 -0.12 4.37
CA THR A 307 -14.21 1.24 3.82
C THR A 307 -14.14 2.28 4.93
N ASP A 308 -13.69 3.49 4.55
CA ASP A 308 -13.54 4.65 5.41
C ASP A 308 -13.62 5.94 4.56
N ASN A 309 -13.89 7.10 5.14
CA ASN A 309 -13.98 8.39 4.45
C ASN A 309 -12.62 8.96 4.02
N VAL A 310 -11.53 8.65 4.74
CA VAL A 310 -10.16 9.07 4.38
C VAL A 310 -9.32 7.87 3.97
N GLY A 311 -9.58 6.70 4.55
CA GLY A 311 -9.04 5.42 4.08
C GLY A 311 -8.51 4.53 5.19
N VAL A 312 -8.55 3.22 4.93
CA VAL A 312 -8.01 2.21 5.83
C VAL A 312 -6.52 2.06 5.62
N THR A 313 -5.73 2.21 6.69
CA THR A 313 -4.26 2.17 6.64
C THR A 313 -3.71 0.81 7.07
N SER A 314 -4.38 0.12 7.99
CA SER A 314 -3.97 -1.23 8.40
C SER A 314 -5.12 -2.09 8.92
N TYR A 315 -4.88 -3.40 8.97
CA TYR A 315 -5.69 -4.36 9.72
C TYR A 315 -4.85 -5.02 10.81
N GLU A 316 -5.43 -5.11 12.00
CA GLU A 316 -4.90 -5.86 13.13
C GLU A 316 -5.66 -7.18 13.30
N VAL A 317 -4.93 -8.30 13.29
CA VAL A 317 -5.47 -9.65 13.42
C VAL A 317 -5.16 -10.19 14.81
N TYR A 318 -6.21 -10.55 15.54
CA TYR A 318 -6.11 -11.07 16.90
C TYR A 318 -6.46 -12.56 16.93
N ALA A 319 -5.81 -13.32 17.81
CA ALA A 319 -6.16 -14.70 18.15
C ALA A 319 -6.26 -14.87 19.66
N ASN A 320 -7.41 -15.35 20.16
CA ASN A 320 -7.72 -15.49 21.58
C ASN A 320 -7.47 -14.20 22.38
N GLY A 321 -7.76 -13.04 21.78
CA GLY A 321 -7.59 -11.72 22.38
C GLY A 321 -6.18 -11.13 22.29
N ALA A 322 -5.18 -11.87 21.80
CA ALA A 322 -3.82 -11.37 21.61
C ALA A 322 -3.59 -10.93 20.16
N LEU A 323 -2.97 -9.76 19.95
CA LEU A 323 -2.56 -9.29 18.63
C LEU A 323 -1.51 -10.26 18.05
N LYS A 324 -1.74 -10.75 16.84
CA LYS A 324 -0.84 -11.71 16.16
C LYS A 324 -0.19 -11.14 14.90
N ALA A 325 -0.88 -10.26 14.18
CA ALA A 325 -0.35 -9.64 12.98
C ALA A 325 -0.96 -8.25 12.75
N THR A 326 -0.18 -7.38 12.12
CA THR A 326 -0.64 -6.13 11.54
C THR A 326 -0.26 -6.13 10.06
N VAL A 327 -1.22 -5.90 9.17
CA VAL A 327 -1.01 -5.88 7.72
C VAL A 327 -1.49 -4.55 7.12
N SER A 328 -1.02 -4.21 5.91
CA SER A 328 -1.45 -3.02 5.17
C SER A 328 -2.98 -3.00 4.97
N GLY A 329 -3.58 -1.80 4.92
CA GLY A 329 -5.01 -1.59 4.66
C GLY A 329 -5.48 -2.09 3.28
N THR A 330 -4.55 -2.39 2.37
CA THR A 330 -4.84 -3.04 1.08
C THR A 330 -4.80 -4.57 1.14
N THR A 331 -4.38 -5.17 2.27
CA THR A 331 -4.27 -6.62 2.44
C THR A 331 -5.52 -7.16 3.13
N THR A 332 -6.15 -8.19 2.56
CA THR A 332 -7.37 -8.81 3.08
C THR A 332 -7.19 -10.28 3.50
N SER A 333 -5.94 -10.73 3.62
CA SER A 333 -5.60 -12.07 4.10
C SER A 333 -4.20 -12.13 4.68
N THR A 334 -3.97 -13.00 5.67
CA THR A 334 -2.64 -13.27 6.22
C THR A 334 -2.56 -14.68 6.83
N VAL A 335 -1.35 -15.14 7.13
CA VAL A 335 -1.10 -16.40 7.85
C VAL A 335 -0.63 -16.08 9.27
N VAL A 336 -1.42 -16.49 10.26
CA VAL A 336 -1.03 -16.39 11.67
C VAL A 336 -0.18 -17.61 12.02
N SER A 337 1.10 -17.42 12.30
CA SER A 337 2.07 -18.46 12.66
C SER A 337 2.38 -18.49 14.16
N GLY A 338 3.21 -19.45 14.59
CA GLY A 338 3.62 -19.59 16.00
C GLY A 338 2.50 -20.07 16.91
N LEU A 339 1.52 -20.79 16.35
CA LEU A 339 0.41 -21.37 17.09
C LEU A 339 0.81 -22.73 17.68
N SER A 340 0.25 -23.09 18.83
CA SER A 340 0.41 -24.43 19.41
C SER A 340 -0.41 -25.47 18.62
N PRO A 341 0.10 -26.70 18.40
CA PRO A 341 -0.65 -27.80 17.80
C PRO A 341 -1.89 -28.19 18.62
N LEU A 342 -2.85 -28.84 17.97
CA LEU A 342 -4.09 -29.34 18.59
C LEU A 342 -4.83 -28.30 19.46
N THR A 343 -4.69 -27.02 19.12
CA THR A 343 -5.22 -25.91 19.91
C THR A 343 -6.22 -25.13 19.08
N GLN A 344 -7.40 -24.90 19.65
CA GLN A 344 -8.43 -24.07 19.05
C GLN A 344 -8.09 -22.59 19.22
N TYR A 345 -8.16 -21.83 18.13
CA TYR A 345 -7.99 -20.39 18.13
C TYR A 345 -9.25 -19.72 17.61
N THR A 346 -9.63 -18.63 18.29
CA THR A 346 -10.71 -17.73 17.86
C THR A 346 -10.10 -16.42 17.38
N PHE A 347 -10.37 -16.08 16.12
CA PHE A 347 -9.82 -14.94 15.41
C PHE A 347 -10.84 -13.81 15.28
N TYR A 348 -10.39 -12.57 15.35
CA TYR A 348 -11.14 -11.38 14.91
C TYR A 348 -10.17 -10.36 14.30
N VAL A 349 -10.71 -9.45 13.49
CA VAL A 349 -9.94 -8.40 12.80
C VAL A 349 -10.49 -7.02 13.14
N ILE A 350 -9.60 -6.05 13.33
CA ILE A 350 -9.90 -4.63 13.49
C ILE A 350 -9.22 -3.85 12.36
N ALA A 351 -9.92 -2.89 11.77
CA ALA A 351 -9.37 -1.96 10.79
C ALA A 351 -8.94 -0.64 11.48
N LYS A 352 -7.86 -0.04 11.01
CA LYS A 352 -7.32 1.23 11.49
C LYS A 352 -7.15 2.20 10.34
N ASP A 353 -7.43 3.48 10.58
CA ASP A 353 -7.11 4.56 9.65
C ASP A 353 -5.79 5.27 10.05
N ALA A 354 -5.45 6.34 9.32
CA ALA A 354 -4.27 7.15 9.58
C ALA A 354 -4.43 8.12 10.76
N ALA A 355 -5.67 8.41 11.18
CA ALA A 355 -5.98 9.25 12.33
C ALA A 355 -5.97 8.49 13.66
N GLY A 356 -5.85 7.16 13.60
CA GLY A 356 -5.83 6.27 14.76
C GLY A 356 -7.21 5.76 15.18
N ASN A 357 -8.28 6.05 14.42
CA ASN A 357 -9.58 5.46 14.72
C ASN A 357 -9.57 3.97 14.42
N SER A 358 -10.39 3.23 15.16
CA SER A 358 -10.47 1.77 15.08
C SER A 358 -11.90 1.36 14.80
N SER A 359 -12.09 0.46 13.83
CA SER A 359 -13.38 -0.17 13.66
C SER A 359 -13.75 -1.03 14.88
N PRO A 360 -15.03 -1.33 15.09
CA PRO A 360 -15.43 -2.45 15.95
C PRO A 360 -14.83 -3.78 15.45
N GLN A 361 -14.71 -4.75 16.34
CA GLN A 361 -14.25 -6.10 16.00
C GLN A 361 -15.16 -6.75 14.95
N SER A 362 -14.57 -7.45 13.98
CA SER A 362 -15.31 -8.34 13.09
C SER A 362 -16.06 -9.43 13.86
N THR A 363 -16.94 -10.15 13.17
CA THR A 363 -17.38 -11.47 13.66
C THR A 363 -16.17 -12.39 13.85
N THR A 364 -16.27 -13.34 14.78
CA THR A 364 -15.18 -14.28 15.04
C THR A 364 -15.18 -15.46 14.07
N ALA A 365 -13.99 -15.92 13.69
CA ALA A 365 -13.80 -17.21 13.02
C ALA A 365 -12.97 -18.13 13.92
N THR A 366 -13.33 -19.41 13.99
CA THR A 366 -12.63 -20.38 14.84
C THR A 366 -12.05 -21.49 13.98
N GLU A 367 -10.80 -21.86 14.27
CA GLU A 367 -10.13 -22.98 13.61
C GLU A 367 -9.18 -23.66 14.60
N THR A 368 -8.97 -24.96 14.42
CA THR A 368 -8.10 -25.77 15.29
C THR A 368 -6.85 -26.15 14.53
N THR A 369 -5.68 -25.84 15.08
CA THR A 369 -4.42 -26.29 14.50
C THR A 369 -4.39 -27.82 14.43
N LEU A 370 -3.77 -28.33 13.38
CA LEU A 370 -3.62 -29.76 13.20
C LEU A 370 -2.71 -30.36 14.26
N ASP A 371 -2.69 -31.69 14.30
CA ASP A 371 -1.67 -32.40 15.03
C ASP A 371 -0.27 -32.00 14.52
N GLY A 372 0.67 -31.87 15.45
CA GLY A 372 2.08 -31.74 15.10
C GLY A 372 2.52 -32.98 14.32
N PRO A 373 3.52 -32.87 13.42
CA PRO A 373 4.18 -34.07 12.94
C PRO A 373 4.61 -34.89 14.15
N ALA A 374 4.17 -36.16 14.23
CA ALA A 374 4.71 -37.13 15.18
C ALA A 374 6.24 -37.01 15.14
N GLY A 375 6.86 -36.83 16.32
CA GLY A 375 8.26 -36.39 16.47
C GLY A 375 9.20 -36.87 15.36
N GLY A 376 9.80 -35.92 14.64
CA GLY A 376 10.68 -36.20 13.50
C GLY A 376 10.58 -35.22 12.33
N GLY A 377 9.56 -34.36 12.27
CA GLY A 377 9.45 -33.30 11.25
C GLY A 377 10.47 -32.17 11.45
N SER A 378 10.95 -31.56 10.35
CA SER A 378 11.84 -30.41 10.39
C SER A 378 11.14 -29.20 11.05
N CYS A 379 11.75 -28.64 12.09
CA CYS A 379 11.24 -27.50 12.86
C CYS A 379 11.95 -26.19 12.49
N GLY A 380 13.10 -26.27 11.82
CA GLY A 380 13.77 -25.10 11.29
C GLY A 380 15.13 -25.42 10.69
N THR A 381 15.64 -24.43 9.97
CA THR A 381 16.94 -24.47 9.31
C THR A 381 17.58 -23.08 9.32
N GLU A 382 18.91 -23.08 9.30
CA GLU A 382 19.76 -21.92 9.09
C GLU A 382 20.89 -22.31 8.12
N ASP A 383 20.92 -21.65 6.97
CA ASP A 383 21.89 -21.85 5.89
C ASP A 383 22.91 -20.70 5.76
N PHE A 384 22.86 -19.73 6.67
CA PHE A 384 23.75 -18.58 6.80
C PHE A 384 23.82 -17.67 5.56
N SER A 385 22.94 -17.87 4.59
CA SER A 385 22.92 -17.16 3.30
C SER A 385 22.57 -15.68 3.46
N THR A 386 21.74 -15.37 4.45
CA THR A 386 21.21 -14.02 4.74
C THR A 386 22.14 -13.14 5.57
N ILE A 387 23.32 -13.63 5.98
CA ILE A 387 24.31 -12.81 6.68
C ILE A 387 24.73 -11.62 5.81
N GLN A 388 24.44 -10.40 6.25
CA GLN A 388 24.80 -9.16 5.55
C GLN A 388 25.99 -8.50 6.21
N ASP A 389 27.18 -8.79 5.71
CA ASP A 389 28.38 -8.02 6.02
C ASP A 389 29.04 -7.59 4.72
N GLY A 390 29.36 -6.30 4.59
CA GLY A 390 30.21 -5.82 3.50
C GLY A 390 31.58 -6.53 3.56
N SER A 391 32.16 -6.83 2.40
CA SER A 391 33.38 -7.66 2.28
C SER A 391 34.56 -7.20 3.14
N ALA A 392 34.67 -5.89 3.43
CA ALA A 392 35.71 -5.31 4.26
C ALA A 392 35.60 -5.65 5.76
N LEU A 393 34.39 -5.98 6.25
CA LEU A 393 34.16 -6.34 7.64
C LEU A 393 34.13 -7.86 7.84
N ALA A 394 33.83 -8.65 6.80
CA ALA A 394 33.57 -10.09 6.92
C ALA A 394 34.76 -10.89 7.51
N SER A 395 36.00 -10.43 7.31
CA SER A 395 37.22 -11.06 7.81
C SER A 395 37.61 -10.67 9.25
N GLN A 396 36.86 -9.77 9.89
CA GLN A 396 37.10 -9.33 11.27
C GLN A 396 36.23 -10.12 12.26
N TYR A 397 36.82 -10.47 13.41
CA TYR A 397 36.07 -11.08 14.51
C TYR A 397 35.24 -10.01 15.22
N ALA A 398 33.92 -10.14 15.10
CA ALA A 398 32.97 -9.24 15.74
C ALA A 398 31.72 -10.01 16.19
N THR A 399 30.82 -9.31 16.88
CA THR A 399 29.45 -9.81 17.07
C THR A 399 28.65 -9.56 15.79
N ARG A 400 28.03 -10.61 15.25
CA ARG A 400 27.21 -10.60 14.04
C ARG A 400 25.77 -10.90 14.41
N THR A 401 24.84 -10.13 13.86
CA THR A 401 23.41 -10.36 14.04
C THR A 401 22.73 -10.36 12.68
N TRP A 402 21.95 -11.39 12.41
CA TRP A 402 21.13 -11.49 11.20
C TRP A 402 19.80 -12.16 11.52
N THR A 403 18.85 -12.09 10.59
CA THR A 403 17.55 -12.76 10.74
C THR A 403 17.30 -13.63 9.51
N ASN A 404 16.94 -14.88 9.75
CA ASN A 404 16.56 -15.86 8.74
C ASN A 404 15.36 -16.64 9.28
N ASN A 405 14.36 -16.95 8.43
CA ASN A 405 13.17 -17.70 8.84
C ASN A 405 12.48 -17.16 10.12
N ASN A 406 12.45 -15.82 10.30
CA ASN A 406 11.93 -15.13 11.50
C ASN A 406 12.66 -15.48 12.81
N ILE A 407 13.87 -16.04 12.73
CA ILE A 407 14.75 -16.30 13.85
C ILE A 407 15.92 -15.33 13.76
N THR A 408 16.12 -14.54 14.81
CA THR A 408 17.28 -13.67 14.92
C THR A 408 18.44 -14.47 15.49
N TRP A 409 19.56 -14.50 14.77
CA TRP A 409 20.78 -15.17 15.19
C TRP A 409 21.82 -14.16 15.62
N THR A 410 22.53 -14.46 16.70
CA THR A 410 23.67 -13.66 17.19
C THR A 410 24.89 -14.55 17.31
N ALA A 411 25.95 -14.24 16.57
CA ALA A 411 27.24 -14.91 16.68
C ALA A 411 28.31 -13.99 17.27
N THR A 412 28.97 -14.38 18.34
CA THR A 412 30.06 -13.59 18.97
C THR A 412 31.42 -14.10 18.54
N LEU A 413 32.42 -13.22 18.50
CA LEU A 413 33.77 -13.55 18.02
C LEU A 413 33.70 -14.34 16.70
N ALA A 414 32.94 -13.80 15.75
CA ALA A 414 32.59 -14.44 14.50
C ALA A 414 33.07 -13.66 13.28
N ARG A 415 33.47 -14.41 12.27
CA ARG A 415 33.77 -14.00 10.89
C ARG A 415 32.77 -14.63 9.93
N THR A 416 32.58 -14.00 8.79
CA THR A 416 31.52 -14.33 7.81
C THR A 416 32.04 -14.40 6.38
N ASP A 417 33.36 -14.44 6.22
CA ASP A 417 34.08 -14.57 4.94
C ASP A 417 34.50 -16.01 4.62
N GLU A 418 34.03 -16.99 5.40
CA GLU A 418 34.29 -18.41 5.20
C GLU A 418 33.10 -19.10 4.52
N THR A 419 33.36 -20.24 3.89
CA THR A 419 32.35 -21.02 3.16
C THR A 419 32.42 -22.50 3.52
N ILE A 420 31.33 -23.27 3.43
CA ILE A 420 31.41 -24.75 3.41
C ILE A 420 30.70 -25.25 2.16
N SER A 421 29.37 -25.28 2.17
CA SER A 421 28.50 -25.59 1.02
C SER A 421 27.89 -24.31 0.45
N GLY A 422 27.82 -23.25 1.28
CA GLY A 422 27.48 -21.88 0.92
C GLY A 422 28.25 -20.88 1.78
N LYS A 423 27.56 -19.84 2.27
CA LYS A 423 28.12 -18.95 3.30
C LYS A 423 28.19 -19.72 4.62
N ALA A 424 29.26 -19.53 5.40
CA ALA A 424 29.37 -20.12 6.72
C ALA A 424 29.73 -19.05 7.76
N VAL A 425 29.24 -19.23 8.99
CA VAL A 425 29.70 -18.43 10.13
C VAL A 425 30.88 -19.11 10.80
N CYS A 426 32.00 -18.41 10.96
CA CYS A 426 33.23 -18.94 11.54
C CYS A 426 33.51 -18.30 12.90
N THR A 427 33.52 -19.09 13.97
CA THR A 427 33.74 -18.59 15.34
C THR A 427 35.12 -18.95 15.88
N GLN A 428 35.67 -18.09 16.73
CA GLN A 428 36.87 -18.34 17.52
C GLN A 428 36.57 -18.07 19.00
N LYS A 429 36.44 -19.12 19.82
CA LYS A 429 36.01 -19.02 21.23
C LYS A 429 34.65 -18.30 21.41
N GLY A 430 33.87 -18.28 20.34
CA GLY A 430 32.62 -17.53 20.22
C GLY A 430 31.38 -18.38 20.49
N THR A 431 30.22 -17.77 20.29
CA THR A 431 28.94 -18.45 20.37
C THR A 431 28.11 -18.16 19.12
N LEU A 432 27.16 -19.04 18.80
CA LEU A 432 26.05 -18.82 17.87
C LEU A 432 24.76 -19.05 18.66
N THR A 433 23.88 -18.06 18.76
CA THR A 433 22.67 -18.12 19.58
C THR A 433 21.45 -17.71 18.76
N SER A 434 20.37 -18.49 18.82
CA SER A 434 19.09 -18.16 18.21
C SER A 434 18.24 -17.27 19.13
N SER A 435 17.28 -16.55 18.59
CA SER A 435 16.09 -16.13 19.32
C SER A 435 15.25 -17.36 19.70
N VAL A 436 14.14 -17.17 20.40
CA VAL A 436 13.24 -18.27 20.76
C VAL A 436 12.72 -18.97 19.50
N VAL A 437 12.92 -20.28 19.41
CA VAL A 437 12.36 -21.18 18.41
C VAL A 437 11.17 -21.95 19.01
N SER A 438 10.12 -22.15 18.22
CA SER A 438 8.92 -22.89 18.63
C SER A 438 8.98 -24.36 18.21
N GLY A 439 8.28 -25.24 18.93
CA GLY A 439 8.13 -26.66 18.56
C GLY A 439 9.21 -27.60 19.09
N GLY A 440 10.11 -27.11 19.93
CA GLY A 440 11.17 -27.91 20.56
C GLY A 440 12.30 -28.31 19.61
N VAL A 441 13.29 -28.99 20.17
CA VAL A 441 14.48 -29.49 19.48
C VAL A 441 14.65 -30.97 19.83
N GLN A 442 14.29 -31.86 18.92
CA GLN A 442 14.41 -33.32 19.08
C GLN A 442 15.77 -33.82 18.62
N THR A 443 16.15 -33.45 17.40
CA THR A 443 17.50 -33.64 16.87
C THR A 443 18.02 -32.31 16.34
N LEU A 444 19.33 -32.13 16.37
CA LEU A 444 20.02 -30.98 15.79
C LEU A 444 21.16 -31.50 14.91
N THR A 445 21.20 -31.03 13.67
CA THR A 445 22.23 -31.39 12.68
C THR A 445 22.99 -30.14 12.29
N LEU A 446 24.32 -30.20 12.26
CA LEU A 446 25.18 -29.10 11.85
C LEU A 446 26.36 -29.62 11.03
N THR A 447 26.73 -28.87 9.99
CA THR A 447 27.97 -29.08 9.25
C THR A 447 29.08 -28.19 9.78
N THR A 448 30.24 -28.77 10.07
CA THR A 448 31.39 -28.04 10.61
C THR A 448 32.65 -28.27 9.80
N GLN A 449 33.54 -27.27 9.79
CA GLN A 449 34.90 -27.40 9.29
C GLN A 449 35.85 -26.47 10.05
N ARG A 450 37.01 -26.98 10.45
CA ARG A 450 38.12 -26.14 10.94
C ARG A 450 38.83 -25.50 9.75
N LYS A 451 38.81 -24.18 9.66
CA LYS A 451 39.34 -23.42 8.51
C LYS A 451 40.84 -23.15 8.56
N TYR A 452 41.43 -23.21 9.76
CA TYR A 452 42.83 -22.84 9.98
C TYR A 452 43.60 -23.94 10.72
N THR A 453 44.92 -23.77 10.82
CA THR A 453 45.77 -24.61 11.66
C THR A 453 45.28 -24.59 13.10
N GLY A 454 45.25 -25.77 13.74
CA GLY A 454 44.61 -25.96 15.03
C GLY A 454 44.47 -27.43 15.39
N SER A 455 43.76 -27.72 16.48
CA SER A 455 43.50 -29.09 16.95
C SER A 455 42.08 -29.54 16.64
N ASN A 456 41.85 -30.85 16.55
CA ASN A 456 40.48 -31.36 16.41
C ASN A 456 39.78 -31.19 17.75
N GLY A 457 38.48 -30.91 17.73
CA GLY A 457 37.74 -30.62 18.95
C GLY A 457 36.24 -30.79 18.78
N THR A 458 35.48 -30.23 19.71
CA THR A 458 34.02 -30.24 19.68
C THR A 458 33.46 -28.87 20.04
N LEU A 459 32.30 -28.55 19.45
CA LEU A 459 31.42 -27.44 19.83
C LEU A 459 30.42 -27.95 20.86
N ASN A 460 30.13 -27.16 21.88
CA ASN A 460 29.09 -27.48 22.86
C ASN A 460 27.73 -27.00 22.35
N VAL A 461 26.73 -27.86 22.36
CA VAL A 461 25.34 -27.50 22.01
C VAL A 461 24.53 -27.39 23.28
N LEU A 462 23.99 -26.20 23.51
CA LEU A 462 23.10 -25.90 24.62
C LEU A 462 21.71 -25.58 24.07
N VAL A 463 20.68 -26.07 24.76
CA VAL A 463 19.30 -25.65 24.52
C VAL A 463 18.72 -25.15 25.82
N ASN A 464 18.19 -23.92 25.82
CA ASN A 464 17.76 -23.21 27.04
C ASN A 464 18.86 -23.15 28.11
N ASP A 465 20.10 -22.86 27.66
CA ASP A 465 21.34 -22.82 28.48
C ASP A 465 21.70 -24.15 29.19
N VAL A 466 21.05 -25.27 28.85
CA VAL A 466 21.42 -26.62 29.31
C VAL A 466 22.26 -27.30 28.24
N LEU A 467 23.43 -27.85 28.59
CA LEU A 467 24.26 -28.63 27.67
C LEU A 467 23.55 -29.93 27.29
N VAL A 468 23.23 -30.10 26.01
CA VAL A 468 22.48 -31.25 25.47
C VAL A 468 23.34 -32.20 24.64
N GLY A 469 24.52 -31.75 24.19
CA GLY A 469 25.45 -32.57 23.43
C GLY A 469 26.63 -31.78 22.90
N THR A 470 27.48 -32.45 22.11
CA THR A 470 28.63 -31.83 21.46
C THR A 470 28.70 -32.24 19.99
N ILE A 471 29.23 -31.35 19.15
CA ILE A 471 29.39 -31.56 17.70
C ILE A 471 30.89 -31.49 17.36
N PRO A 472 31.48 -32.54 16.77
CA PRO A 472 32.90 -32.53 16.44
C PRO A 472 33.22 -31.55 15.30
N TYR A 473 34.47 -31.10 15.25
CA TYR A 473 35.04 -30.40 14.11
C TYR A 473 36.47 -30.87 13.80
N SER A 474 36.81 -30.86 12.52
CA SER A 474 38.15 -31.22 12.00
C SER A 474 38.43 -30.43 10.71
N PRO A 475 39.62 -30.55 10.09
CA PRO A 475 39.86 -29.99 8.75
C PRO A 475 38.92 -30.53 7.67
N THR A 476 38.39 -31.73 7.86
CA THR A 476 37.42 -32.37 6.98
C THR A 476 36.02 -31.89 7.30
N VAL A 477 35.29 -31.43 6.27
CA VAL A 477 33.88 -31.05 6.38
C VAL A 477 33.09 -32.25 6.92
N THR A 478 32.36 -32.05 8.02
CA THR A 478 31.61 -33.11 8.69
C THR A 478 30.24 -32.62 9.09
N THR A 479 29.19 -33.32 8.67
CA THR A 479 27.81 -33.09 9.13
C THR A 479 27.50 -34.07 10.26
N THR A 480 27.11 -33.54 11.43
CA THR A 480 26.81 -34.35 12.61
C THR A 480 25.41 -34.06 13.10
N THR A 481 24.65 -35.12 13.39
CA THR A 481 23.35 -35.05 14.06
C THR A 481 23.48 -35.52 15.50
N ILE A 482 22.95 -34.73 16.44
CA ILE A 482 22.81 -35.11 17.86
C ILE A 482 21.34 -35.21 18.25
N THR A 483 21.05 -36.05 19.24
CA THR A 483 19.74 -36.09 19.89
C THR A 483 19.72 -35.07 21.03
N VAL A 484 18.65 -34.27 21.11
CA VAL A 484 18.48 -33.17 22.06
C VAL A 484 17.30 -33.45 22.99
N GLY A 485 16.10 -33.66 22.44
CA GLY A 485 14.91 -34.05 23.19
C GLY A 485 14.30 -32.96 24.09
N VAL A 486 14.45 -31.69 23.75
CA VAL A 486 13.86 -30.58 24.53
C VAL A 486 12.56 -30.12 23.89
N ALA A 487 11.43 -30.44 24.52
CA ALA A 487 10.10 -30.02 24.07
C ALA A 487 9.79 -28.54 24.39
N GLY A 488 8.85 -27.96 23.65
CA GLY A 488 8.38 -26.58 23.88
C GLY A 488 9.31 -25.50 23.31
N ASN A 489 9.06 -24.24 23.64
CA ASN A 489 9.89 -23.13 23.15
C ASN A 489 11.34 -23.27 23.63
N ALA A 490 12.29 -23.04 22.73
CA ALA A 490 13.69 -23.33 22.95
C ALA A 490 14.60 -22.20 22.44
N VAL A 491 15.77 -22.02 23.03
CA VAL A 491 16.86 -21.20 22.50
C VAL A 491 18.03 -22.13 22.21
N ILE A 492 18.47 -22.17 20.95
CA ILE A 492 19.61 -22.96 20.52
C ILE A 492 20.87 -22.11 20.66
N LYS A 493 21.88 -22.65 21.33
CA LYS A 493 23.16 -21.97 21.56
C LYS A 493 24.32 -22.93 21.33
N ILE A 494 25.17 -22.61 20.37
CA ILE A 494 26.37 -23.39 20.05
C ILE A 494 27.57 -22.60 20.53
N VAL A 495 28.39 -23.20 21.37
CA VAL A 495 29.56 -22.58 21.98
C VAL A 495 30.81 -23.25 21.44
N ASN A 496 31.72 -22.46 20.87
CA ASN A 496 33.07 -22.90 20.58
C ASN A 496 33.93 -22.69 21.85
N PRO A 497 34.31 -23.75 22.57
CA PRO A 497 35.09 -23.59 23.80
C PRO A 497 36.57 -23.27 23.55
N ASN A 498 37.04 -23.44 22.31
CA ASN A 498 38.46 -23.41 21.96
C ASN A 498 38.82 -22.19 21.10
N ASN A 499 40.12 -21.92 20.97
CA ASN A 499 40.64 -20.88 20.08
C ASN A 499 40.72 -21.31 18.61
N ASP A 500 40.33 -22.55 18.29
CA ASP A 500 40.24 -23.02 16.91
C ASP A 500 39.14 -22.26 16.16
N ARG A 501 39.38 -22.02 14.88
CA ARG A 501 38.48 -21.27 14.00
C ARG A 501 37.58 -22.24 13.24
N VAL A 502 36.33 -22.32 13.68
CA VAL A 502 35.39 -23.35 13.23
C VAL A 502 34.26 -22.69 12.45
N ALA A 503 34.21 -23.00 11.15
CA ALA A 503 33.08 -22.66 10.29
C ALA A 503 31.91 -23.62 10.56
N MET A 504 30.71 -23.05 10.58
CA MET A 504 29.44 -23.71 10.82
C MET A 504 28.50 -23.37 9.67
N ASP A 505 27.87 -24.40 9.10
CA ASP A 505 26.95 -24.30 7.96
C ASP A 505 25.83 -25.34 8.07
N ASP A 506 24.75 -25.18 7.31
CA ASP A 506 23.63 -26.14 7.16
C ASP A 506 23.02 -26.61 8.51
N LEU A 507 22.71 -25.69 9.41
CA LEU A 507 22.07 -26.03 10.68
C LEU A 507 20.60 -26.40 10.44
N THR A 508 20.17 -27.55 10.96
CA THR A 508 18.75 -27.98 10.95
C THR A 508 18.37 -28.63 12.27
N TRP A 509 17.09 -28.55 12.64
CA TRP A 509 16.58 -29.30 13.79
C TRP A 509 15.18 -29.85 13.54
N THR A 510 14.86 -30.94 14.23
CA THR A 510 13.51 -31.53 14.22
C THR A 510 12.75 -31.17 15.48
N CYS A 511 11.42 -31.21 15.40
CA CYS A 511 10.55 -30.86 16.52
C CYS A 511 10.58 -31.92 17.61
N ALA A 512 10.63 -31.49 18.88
CA ALA A 512 10.43 -32.36 20.05
C ALA A 512 9.01 -32.21 20.59
N ALA A 513 8.22 -33.27 20.45
CA ALA A 513 6.91 -33.34 21.07
C ALA A 513 7.05 -33.55 22.59
N SER A 514 6.14 -32.96 23.37
CA SER A 514 5.89 -33.47 24.72
C SER A 514 5.32 -34.87 24.58
N LEU A 515 5.97 -35.88 25.14
CA LEU A 515 5.41 -37.23 25.25
C LEU A 515 4.15 -37.17 26.13
N ALA A 516 3.00 -36.92 25.52
CA ALA A 516 1.72 -37.28 26.11
C ALA A 516 1.54 -38.78 25.86
N THR A 517 1.58 -39.58 26.91
CA THR A 517 1.05 -40.94 26.88
C THR A 517 -0.46 -40.86 26.66
N ALA A 518 -0.87 -40.90 25.40
CA ALA A 518 -2.16 -41.44 24.98
C ALA A 518 -2.10 -41.62 23.46
N GLU A 519 -1.88 -42.86 23.01
CA GLU A 519 -2.41 -43.23 21.71
C GLU A 519 -3.91 -42.92 21.73
N THR A 520 -4.32 -41.92 20.95
CA THR A 520 -5.69 -41.89 20.46
C THR A 520 -5.56 -41.93 18.95
N LYS A 521 -5.73 -43.14 18.40
CA LYS A 521 -6.30 -43.27 17.07
C LYS A 521 -7.48 -42.30 17.01
N LYS A 522 -7.42 -41.38 16.06
CA LYS A 522 -8.52 -40.52 15.68
C LYS A 522 -9.63 -41.41 15.11
N ASP A 523 -10.43 -42.02 15.98
CA ASP A 523 -11.75 -42.50 15.58
C ASP A 523 -12.59 -41.25 15.34
N GLN A 524 -12.58 -40.75 14.10
CA GLN A 524 -13.83 -40.20 13.60
C GLN A 524 -14.83 -41.34 13.71
N SER A 525 -15.82 -41.20 14.59
CA SER A 525 -16.89 -42.19 14.76
C SER A 525 -17.63 -42.30 13.43
N GLU A 526 -17.17 -43.17 12.54
CA GLU A 526 -17.77 -43.35 11.22
C GLU A 526 -19.12 -44.04 11.44
N PHE A 527 -20.20 -43.27 11.31
CA PHE A 527 -21.56 -43.83 11.41
C PHE A 527 -21.88 -44.56 10.11
N ILE A 528 -21.93 -45.90 10.19
CA ILE A 528 -22.21 -46.78 9.06
C ILE A 528 -23.66 -47.26 9.15
N ILE A 529 -24.38 -47.17 8.05
CA ILE A 529 -25.74 -47.72 7.92
C ILE A 529 -25.71 -49.07 7.20
N TYR A 530 -26.52 -50.04 7.63
CA TYR A 530 -26.60 -51.36 7.01
C TYR A 530 -27.91 -52.09 7.37
N PRO A 531 -28.40 -53.03 6.55
CA PRO A 531 -28.01 -53.22 5.16
C PRO A 531 -28.49 -52.04 4.29
N ASN A 532 -27.75 -51.76 3.22
CA ASN A 532 -28.15 -50.79 2.20
C ASN A 532 -27.90 -51.44 0.82
N PRO A 533 -28.93 -51.91 0.09
CA PRO A 533 -30.37 -51.66 0.31
C PRO A 533 -31.01 -52.38 1.51
N VAL A 534 -32.05 -51.77 2.09
CA VAL A 534 -32.88 -52.31 3.18
C VAL A 534 -33.99 -53.19 2.60
N ARG A 535 -34.10 -54.44 3.07
CA ARG A 535 -35.07 -55.43 2.55
C ARG A 535 -36.13 -55.91 3.54
N ASN A 536 -35.91 -55.73 4.85
CA ASN A 536 -36.79 -56.21 5.91
C ASN A 536 -37.42 -55.08 6.73
N ASN A 537 -37.52 -53.88 6.15
CA ASN A 537 -37.96 -52.65 6.85
C ASN A 537 -37.12 -52.32 8.10
N GLU A 538 -35.90 -52.83 8.23
CA GLU A 538 -35.01 -52.55 9.35
C GLU A 538 -33.68 -51.99 8.83
N LEU A 539 -33.36 -50.76 9.22
CA LEU A 539 -32.09 -50.10 8.95
C LEU A 539 -31.28 -50.01 10.25
N PHE A 540 -30.11 -50.61 10.28
CA PHE A 540 -29.19 -50.56 11.41
C PHE A 540 -28.17 -49.44 11.22
N VAL A 541 -27.79 -48.81 12.33
CA VAL A 541 -26.71 -47.83 12.40
C VAL A 541 -25.64 -48.35 13.34
N LYS A 542 -24.40 -48.42 12.87
CA LYS A 542 -23.21 -48.70 13.68
C LYS A 542 -22.43 -47.40 13.83
N GLY A 543 -22.03 -47.09 15.05
CA GLY A 543 -21.25 -45.91 15.38
C GLY A 543 -21.12 -45.77 16.89
N GLU A 544 -20.25 -44.90 17.34
CA GLU A 544 -20.08 -44.65 18.77
C GLU A 544 -21.17 -43.70 19.29
N ASN A 545 -21.46 -43.78 20.59
CA ASN A 545 -22.40 -42.86 21.27
C ASN A 545 -23.80 -42.75 20.63
N LEU A 546 -24.28 -43.79 19.93
CA LEU A 546 -25.60 -43.77 19.28
C LEU A 546 -26.73 -43.34 20.23
N SER A 547 -26.67 -43.72 21.51
CA SER A 547 -27.66 -43.33 22.53
C SER A 547 -27.77 -41.83 22.78
N LYS A 548 -26.79 -41.02 22.33
CA LYS A 548 -26.81 -39.55 22.40
C LYS A 548 -27.54 -38.89 21.23
N VAL A 549 -27.81 -39.63 20.14
CA VAL A 549 -28.60 -39.13 19.01
C VAL A 549 -30.00 -38.79 19.51
N SER A 550 -30.29 -37.50 19.56
CA SER A 550 -31.55 -36.98 20.09
C SER A 550 -32.69 -37.10 19.08
N LYS A 551 -32.37 -37.16 17.77
CA LYS A 551 -33.33 -37.12 16.68
C LYS A 551 -32.79 -37.75 15.39
N ALA A 552 -33.65 -38.46 14.67
CA ALA A 552 -33.43 -38.88 13.29
C ALA A 552 -34.60 -38.44 12.40
N ASP A 553 -34.30 -37.79 11.28
CA ASP A 553 -35.25 -37.43 10.23
C ASP A 553 -34.98 -38.25 8.97
N ILE A 554 -36.06 -38.70 8.33
CA ILE A 554 -36.01 -39.39 7.04
C ILE A 554 -36.61 -38.48 5.98
N TYR A 555 -35.85 -38.18 4.93
CA TYR A 555 -36.28 -37.39 3.78
C TYR A 555 -36.31 -38.25 2.52
N ASP A 556 -37.24 -37.96 1.60
CA ASP A 556 -37.11 -38.45 0.22
C ASP A 556 -36.08 -37.61 -0.58
N LEU A 557 -35.76 -38.03 -1.80
CA LEU A 557 -34.82 -37.31 -2.67
C LEU A 557 -35.29 -35.93 -3.12
N SER A 558 -36.58 -35.59 -2.96
CA SER A 558 -37.09 -34.24 -3.21
C SER A 558 -36.88 -33.30 -2.01
N GLY A 559 -36.38 -33.82 -0.88
CA GLY A 559 -36.20 -33.09 0.36
C GLY A 559 -37.46 -33.02 1.22
N LYS A 560 -38.53 -33.76 0.87
CA LYS A 560 -39.74 -33.84 1.69
C LYS A 560 -39.46 -34.71 2.92
N LEU A 561 -39.74 -34.16 4.11
CA LEU A 561 -39.69 -34.90 5.37
C LEU A 561 -40.77 -35.98 5.38
N ILE A 562 -40.36 -37.23 5.54
CA ILE A 562 -41.25 -38.40 5.58
C ILE A 562 -41.57 -38.77 7.02
N GLU A 563 -40.57 -38.81 7.89
CA GLU A 563 -40.72 -39.22 9.29
C GLU A 563 -39.66 -38.57 10.18
N THR A 564 -40.03 -38.31 11.44
CA THR A 564 -39.14 -37.86 12.50
C THR A 564 -39.23 -38.85 13.67
N ILE A 565 -38.07 -39.31 14.14
CA ILE A 565 -37.93 -40.25 15.25
C ILE A 565 -37.13 -39.59 16.37
N ALA A 566 -37.75 -39.43 17.54
CA ALA A 566 -37.08 -38.90 18.72
C ALA A 566 -36.30 -40.01 19.45
N ASN A 567 -35.06 -39.72 19.84
CA ASN A 567 -34.16 -40.63 20.55
C ASN A 567 -34.07 -42.03 19.90
N PRO A 568 -33.83 -42.13 18.58
CA PRO A 568 -33.97 -43.37 17.80
C PRO A 568 -33.13 -44.53 18.33
N PHE A 569 -31.99 -44.23 18.97
CA PHE A 569 -31.03 -45.23 19.40
C PHE A 569 -30.84 -45.33 20.92
N ARG A 570 -31.81 -44.83 21.70
CA ARG A 570 -31.73 -44.88 23.17
C ARG A 570 -31.65 -46.31 23.71
N ASN A 571 -32.39 -47.23 23.09
CA ASN A 571 -32.50 -48.64 23.52
C ASN A 571 -32.23 -49.65 22.38
N SER A 572 -31.83 -49.17 21.20
CA SER A 572 -31.59 -50.02 20.02
C SER A 572 -30.61 -49.34 19.08
N ASN A 573 -30.09 -50.06 18.08
CA ASN A 573 -29.30 -49.47 16.99
C ASN A 573 -30.04 -49.55 15.64
N LYS A 574 -31.37 -49.73 15.67
CA LYS A 574 -32.19 -49.97 14.48
C LYS A 574 -33.31 -48.94 14.35
N ILE A 575 -33.63 -48.60 13.09
CA ILE A 575 -34.79 -47.83 12.69
C ILE A 575 -35.73 -48.75 11.93
N ASN A 576 -37.01 -48.76 12.34
CA ASN A 576 -38.06 -49.49 11.64
C ASN A 576 -38.65 -48.58 10.54
N LEU A 577 -38.60 -49.06 9.31
CA LEU A 577 -38.99 -48.35 8.09
C LEU A 577 -40.35 -48.85 7.55
N LYS A 578 -41.15 -49.53 8.37
CA LYS A 578 -42.44 -50.09 7.96
C LYS A 578 -43.38 -48.98 7.47
N GLY A 579 -43.76 -49.06 6.20
CA GLY A 579 -44.65 -48.10 5.55
C GLY A 579 -43.95 -47.19 4.52
N LEU A 580 -42.61 -47.20 4.48
CA LEU A 580 -41.86 -46.57 3.39
C LEU A 580 -42.00 -47.38 2.11
N VAL A 581 -42.30 -46.70 1.00
CA VAL A 581 -42.33 -47.31 -0.33
C VAL A 581 -40.91 -47.52 -0.87
N LYS A 582 -40.74 -48.44 -1.83
CA LYS A 582 -39.44 -48.67 -2.49
C LYS A 582 -38.90 -47.35 -3.06
N GLY A 583 -37.64 -47.04 -2.76
CA GLY A 583 -37.07 -45.75 -3.12
C GLY A 583 -35.75 -45.42 -2.43
N THR A 584 -35.18 -44.27 -2.76
CA THR A 584 -33.99 -43.72 -2.10
C THR A 584 -34.38 -42.65 -1.10
N TYR A 585 -33.77 -42.70 0.07
CA TYR A 585 -34.05 -41.79 1.18
C TYR A 585 -32.74 -41.29 1.81
N ILE A 586 -32.83 -40.19 2.55
CA ILE A 586 -31.74 -39.62 3.34
C ILE A 586 -32.12 -39.72 4.82
N LEU A 587 -31.29 -40.40 5.60
CA LEU A 587 -31.34 -40.38 7.05
C LEU A 587 -30.45 -39.24 7.56
N LYS A 588 -31.02 -38.26 8.26
CA LYS A 588 -30.29 -37.15 8.88
C LYS A 588 -30.48 -37.17 10.39
N THR A 589 -29.39 -37.10 11.12
CA THR A 589 -29.37 -36.98 12.58
C THR A 589 -28.70 -35.67 13.01
N ASP A 590 -28.59 -35.44 14.31
CA ASP A 590 -27.76 -34.38 14.91
C ASP A 590 -26.26 -34.59 14.72
N HIS A 591 -25.82 -35.81 14.39
CA HIS A 591 -24.40 -36.17 14.30
C HIS A 591 -23.93 -36.62 12.92
N PHE A 592 -24.81 -37.16 12.07
CA PHE A 592 -24.45 -37.65 10.73
C PHE A 592 -25.63 -37.60 9.76
N SER A 593 -25.33 -37.66 8.46
CA SER A 593 -26.32 -37.80 7.38
C SER A 593 -25.87 -38.91 6.42
N SER A 594 -26.76 -39.82 6.06
CA SER A 594 -26.43 -40.93 5.15
C SER A 594 -27.61 -41.30 4.24
N LYS A 595 -27.30 -41.70 3.01
CA LYS A 595 -28.30 -42.10 2.00
C LYS A 595 -28.52 -43.62 2.07
N PHE A 596 -29.77 -44.05 2.12
CA PHE A 596 -30.14 -45.46 2.05
C PHE A 596 -31.21 -45.74 0.99
N ILE A 597 -31.28 -46.99 0.56
CA ILE A 597 -32.25 -47.48 -0.43
C ILE A 597 -33.18 -48.46 0.29
N VAL A 598 -34.50 -48.32 0.11
CA VAL A 598 -35.50 -49.32 0.50
C VAL A 598 -35.84 -50.12 -0.75
N ASP A 599 -35.56 -51.42 -0.73
CA ASP A 599 -35.77 -52.37 -1.84
C ASP A 599 -37.02 -53.22 -1.63
#